data_AF-A0A6J0W6W3-F1
#
_entry.id   AF-A0A6J0W6W3-F1
#
_cell.length_a   1.000
_cell.length_b   1.000
_cell.length_c   1.000
_cell.angle_alpha   90.00
_cell.angle_beta   90.00
_cell.angle_gamma   90.00
#
_symmetry.space_group_name_H-M   'P 1'
#
loop_
_entity.id
_entity.type
_entity.pdbx_description
1 polymer ?
#
loop_
_entity_poly.entity_id
_entity_poly.type
_entity_poly.pdbx_seq_one_letter_code
_entity_poly.pdbx_strand_id
1 'polypeptide(L)'
;MRPGRLQATQVLVPTVGPSCQPSLTEAETARRKRRVKERPGYGVSSGKPSEKNLYADIDAAWQALRTRYGVSPENIILYGQSIGTVPTVDLASRYECAAVILHSPLMSGLRVAFPDTRKTYCFDAFPSIDKISKVTSPVLVIHGTEDEVIDFSHGLAMYERCPRAVEPLWVEGAGHNDIELYAQYLERLKQFISHELPNS
;
A
#
# COMPACT_ATOMS: atom_id res chain seq x y z
N MET A 1 -23.15 14.15 2.21
CA MET A 1 -22.41 12.87 2.25
C MET A 1 -21.88 12.58 0.84
N ARG A 2 -20.56 12.65 0.63
CA ARG A 2 -19.94 12.22 -0.63
C ARG A 2 -19.64 10.72 -0.51
N PRO A 3 -19.89 9.90 -1.55
CA PRO A 3 -19.59 8.48 -1.50
C PRO A 3 -18.08 8.27 -1.31
N GLY A 4 -17.72 7.50 -0.27
CA GLY A 4 -16.34 7.17 0.06
C GLY A 4 -15.62 6.52 -1.13
N ARG A 5 -14.47 7.09 -1.48
CA ARG A 5 -13.63 6.60 -2.57
C ARG A 5 -12.79 5.45 -2.00
N LEU A 6 -13.15 4.19 -2.27
CA LEU A 6 -12.25 3.06 -1.98
C LEU A 6 -10.93 3.28 -2.73
N GLN A 7 -9.82 3.38 -1.99
CA GLN A 7 -8.48 3.57 -2.53
C GLN A 7 -7.85 2.22 -2.92
N ALA A 8 -7.07 2.26 -4.00
CA ALA A 8 -6.57 1.09 -4.72
C ALA A 8 -5.15 0.72 -4.28
N THR A 9 -4.83 -0.57 -4.37
CA THR A 9 -3.44 -1.07 -4.34
C THR A 9 -2.69 -0.59 -5.57
N GLN A 10 -1.49 -0.05 -5.39
CA GLN A 10 -0.62 0.39 -6.47
C GLN A 10 0.71 -0.35 -6.38
N VAL A 11 1.25 -0.77 -7.51
CA VAL A 11 2.62 -1.29 -7.59
C VAL A 11 3.49 -0.21 -8.21
N LEU A 12 4.50 0.23 -7.47
CA LEU A 12 5.46 1.25 -7.88
C LEU A 12 6.74 0.55 -8.35
N VAL A 13 7.27 0.98 -9.49
CA VAL A 13 8.58 0.54 -9.99
C VAL A 13 9.48 1.78 -9.94
N PRO A 14 10.52 1.83 -9.09
CA PRO A 14 11.45 2.94 -9.06
C PRO A 14 12.17 3.02 -10.41
N THR A 15 12.26 4.23 -10.97
CA THR A 15 12.98 4.49 -12.22
C THR A 15 14.48 4.52 -11.92
N VAL A 16 15.25 3.63 -12.57
CA VAL A 16 16.71 3.58 -12.44
C VAL A 16 17.38 4.64 -13.36
N GLY A 17 18.14 5.58 -12.79
CA GLY A 17 19.35 6.24 -13.34
C GLY A 17 19.29 7.10 -14.62
N PRO A 18 20.24 8.05 -14.81
CA PRO A 18 20.11 9.18 -15.74
C PRO A 18 20.80 8.93 -17.08
N SER A 19 20.06 8.54 -18.12
CA SER A 19 20.59 8.61 -19.51
C SER A 19 19.58 9.06 -20.55
N CYS A 20 18.42 9.56 -20.14
CA CYS A 20 17.49 10.26 -21.02
C CYS A 20 16.79 11.33 -20.20
N GLN A 21 17.22 12.59 -20.30
CA GLN A 21 16.34 13.71 -19.97
C GLN A 21 15.27 13.78 -21.07
N PRO A 22 13.97 13.57 -20.77
CA PRO A 22 12.93 13.88 -21.73
C PRO A 22 12.80 15.40 -21.82
N SER A 23 12.61 15.90 -23.03
CA SER A 23 12.32 17.31 -23.26
C SER A 23 11.02 17.72 -22.53
N LEU A 24 10.89 19.00 -22.17
CA LEU A 24 9.81 19.54 -21.31
C LEU A 24 8.37 19.18 -21.77
N THR A 25 8.18 18.72 -23.01
CA THR A 25 6.91 18.24 -23.58
C THR A 25 6.61 16.76 -23.28
N GLU A 26 7.61 15.92 -23.00
CA GLU A 26 7.44 14.51 -22.65
C GLU A 26 7.09 14.29 -21.16
N ALA A 27 7.56 15.18 -20.28
CA ALA A 27 7.25 15.16 -18.85
C ALA A 27 5.76 15.40 -18.56
N GLU A 28 5.08 16.23 -19.37
CA GLU A 28 3.64 16.46 -19.26
C GLU A 28 2.80 15.27 -19.75
N THR A 29 3.34 14.49 -20.69
CA THR A 29 2.68 13.29 -21.23
C THR A 29 2.89 12.07 -20.31
N ALA A 30 4.04 11.97 -19.64
CA ALA A 30 4.34 10.92 -18.66
C ALA A 30 3.54 11.05 -17.36
N ARG A 31 3.12 12.28 -17.00
CA ARG A 31 2.24 12.55 -15.85
C ARG A 31 0.85 11.89 -15.97
N ARG A 32 0.53 11.33 -17.14
CA ARG A 32 -0.76 10.68 -17.45
C ARG A 32 -0.75 9.16 -17.54
N LYS A 33 0.38 8.45 -17.37
CA LYS A 33 0.40 6.99 -17.56
C LYS A 33 1.07 6.23 -16.42
N ARG A 34 0.20 5.78 -15.50
CA ARG A 34 0.12 4.44 -14.83
C ARG A 34 -0.37 4.58 -13.38
N ARG A 35 -1.56 5.14 -13.23
CA ARG A 35 -2.46 4.72 -12.14
C ARG A 35 -3.12 3.43 -12.61
N VAL A 36 -2.79 2.28 -12.03
CA VAL A 36 -3.73 1.16 -12.05
C VAL A 36 -4.88 1.61 -11.15
N LYS A 37 -5.89 2.23 -11.78
CA LYS A 37 -7.09 2.71 -11.11
C LYS A 37 -8.09 1.57 -11.16
N GLU A 38 -7.95 0.61 -10.27
CA GLU A 38 -9.03 -0.34 -10.04
C GLU A 38 -10.11 0.37 -9.23
N ARG A 39 -11.20 0.70 -9.91
CA ARG A 39 -12.45 1.10 -9.28
C ARG A 39 -13.32 -0.14 -9.15
N PRO A 40 -13.63 -0.61 -7.93
CA PRO A 40 -14.76 -1.49 -7.73
C PRO A 40 -16.03 -0.76 -8.20
N GLY A 41 -16.66 -1.27 -9.26
CA GLY A 41 -17.98 -0.80 -9.72
C GLY A 41 -18.01 0.18 -10.91
N TYR A 42 -16.89 0.55 -11.54
CA TYR A 42 -16.93 1.24 -12.83
C TYR A 42 -15.72 0.84 -13.70
N GLY A 43 -15.87 -0.27 -14.42
CA GLY A 43 -14.96 -0.76 -15.47
C GLY A 43 -15.05 -2.28 -15.63
N VAL A 44 -15.73 -2.77 -16.67
CA VAL A 44 -15.72 -4.12 -17.33
C VAL A 44 -15.54 -5.40 -16.49
N SER A 45 -15.53 -5.38 -15.16
CA SER A 45 -15.49 -6.58 -14.32
C SER A 45 -16.91 -6.92 -13.88
N SER A 46 -17.48 -8.01 -14.41
CA SER A 46 -18.82 -8.51 -14.10
C SER A 46 -18.91 -9.34 -12.81
N GLY A 47 -17.82 -9.44 -12.04
CA GLY A 47 -17.73 -10.28 -10.84
C GLY A 47 -18.24 -9.61 -9.56
N LYS A 48 -18.70 -10.42 -8.60
CA LYS A 48 -19.02 -9.94 -7.24
C LYS A 48 -17.73 -9.67 -6.46
N PRO A 49 -17.61 -8.54 -5.74
CA PRO A 49 -16.44 -8.27 -4.90
C PRO A 49 -16.31 -9.34 -3.81
N SER A 50 -15.11 -9.89 -3.65
CA SER A 50 -14.78 -10.86 -2.61
C SER A 50 -13.31 -10.71 -2.21
N GLU A 51 -12.98 -11.11 -0.99
CA GLU A 51 -11.58 -11.14 -0.51
C GLU A 51 -10.68 -11.97 -1.43
N LYS A 52 -11.19 -13.09 -1.93
CA LYS A 52 -10.49 -13.94 -2.89
C LYS A 52 -10.12 -13.19 -4.18
N ASN A 53 -11.02 -12.35 -4.68
CA ASN A 53 -10.76 -11.59 -5.91
C ASN A 53 -9.68 -10.53 -5.65
N LEU A 54 -9.70 -9.88 -4.49
CA LEU A 54 -8.70 -8.88 -4.12
C LEU A 54 -7.27 -9.48 -4.08
N TYR A 55 -7.12 -10.69 -3.56
CA TYR A 55 -5.84 -11.41 -3.60
C TYR A 55 -5.47 -11.87 -5.01
N ALA A 56 -6.45 -12.34 -5.80
CA ALA A 56 -6.20 -12.74 -7.18
C ALA A 56 -5.74 -11.57 -8.06
N ASP A 57 -6.28 -10.36 -7.84
CA ASP A 57 -5.94 -9.16 -8.59
C ASP A 57 -4.47 -8.76 -8.33
N ILE A 58 -4.02 -8.75 -7.07
CA ILE A 58 -2.62 -8.42 -6.75
C ILE A 58 -1.66 -9.52 -7.23
N ASP A 59 -2.06 -10.80 -7.15
CA ASP A 59 -1.28 -11.92 -7.68
C ASP A 59 -1.10 -11.80 -9.20
N ALA A 60 -2.16 -11.44 -9.93
CA ALA A 60 -2.11 -11.23 -11.37
C ALA A 60 -1.18 -10.06 -11.73
N ALA A 61 -1.23 -8.96 -10.97
CA ALA A 61 -0.33 -7.83 -11.16
C ALA A 61 1.14 -8.21 -10.91
N TRP A 62 1.42 -8.93 -9.82
CA TRP A 62 2.75 -9.45 -9.49
C TRP A 62 3.30 -10.34 -10.60
N GLN A 63 2.50 -11.31 -11.07
CA GLN A 63 2.92 -12.20 -12.15
C GLN A 63 3.14 -11.46 -13.45
N ALA A 64 2.29 -10.49 -13.80
CA ALA A 64 2.46 -9.70 -15.01
C ALA A 64 3.78 -8.90 -14.99
N LEU A 65 4.13 -8.28 -13.85
CA LEU A 65 5.40 -7.56 -13.70
C LEU A 65 6.61 -8.46 -13.90
N ARG A 66 6.60 -9.64 -13.29
CA ARG A 66 7.74 -10.58 -13.35
C ARG A 66 7.87 -11.28 -14.69
N THR A 67 6.76 -11.71 -15.28
CA THR A 67 6.79 -12.55 -16.49
C THR A 67 6.74 -11.72 -17.78
N ARG A 68 5.79 -10.79 -17.87
CA ARG A 68 5.57 -10.02 -19.11
C ARG A 68 6.50 -8.82 -19.22
N TYR A 69 6.81 -8.19 -18.09
CA TYR A 69 7.67 -7.00 -18.07
C TYR A 69 9.09 -7.29 -17.58
N GLY A 70 9.38 -8.51 -17.13
CA GLY A 70 10.72 -8.92 -16.70
C GLY A 70 11.28 -8.12 -15.52
N VAL A 71 10.41 -7.53 -14.69
CA VAL A 71 10.83 -6.74 -13.53
C VAL A 71 11.21 -7.68 -12.40
N SER A 72 12.45 -7.59 -11.93
CA SER A 72 12.90 -8.37 -10.78
C SER A 72 12.24 -7.89 -9.47
N PRO A 73 11.91 -8.79 -8.52
CA PRO A 73 11.27 -8.45 -7.25
C PRO A 73 11.95 -7.32 -6.45
N GLU A 74 13.28 -7.27 -6.47
CA GLU A 74 14.12 -6.24 -5.84
C GLU A 74 13.92 -4.83 -6.42
N ASN A 75 13.23 -4.71 -7.56
CA ASN A 75 12.85 -3.45 -8.19
C ASN A 75 11.34 -3.19 -8.10
N ILE A 76 10.61 -3.89 -7.22
CA ILE A 76 9.17 -3.74 -7.06
C ILE A 76 8.87 -3.20 -5.67
N ILE A 77 8.18 -2.07 -5.60
CA ILE A 77 7.64 -1.50 -4.36
C ILE A 77 6.13 -1.74 -4.34
N LEU A 78 5.65 -2.41 -3.31
CA LEU A 78 4.22 -2.61 -3.10
C LEU A 78 3.66 -1.45 -2.29
N TYR A 79 2.61 -0.80 -2.79
CA TYR A 79 1.94 0.30 -2.09
C TYR A 79 0.47 -0.04 -1.90
N GLY A 80 0.03 -0.09 -0.65
CA GLY A 80 -1.36 -0.26 -0.29
C GLY A 80 -1.87 0.96 0.45
N GLN A 81 -3.11 1.37 0.15
CA GLN A 81 -3.79 2.41 0.90
C GLN A 81 -5.15 1.93 1.39
N SER A 82 -5.47 2.16 2.66
CA SER A 82 -6.72 1.72 3.28
C SER A 82 -6.92 0.21 3.03
N ILE A 83 -8.07 -0.20 2.47
CA ILE A 83 -8.34 -1.59 2.09
C ILE A 83 -7.29 -2.21 1.16
N GLY A 84 -6.60 -1.42 0.33
CA GLY A 84 -5.51 -1.90 -0.53
C GLY A 84 -4.28 -2.41 0.24
N THR A 85 -4.16 -2.08 1.53
CA THR A 85 -3.11 -2.64 2.40
C THR A 85 -3.28 -4.14 2.64
N VAL A 86 -4.51 -4.66 2.57
CA VAL A 86 -4.81 -6.08 2.78
C VAL A 86 -4.10 -6.98 1.78
N PRO A 87 -4.32 -6.86 0.46
CA PRO A 87 -3.61 -7.69 -0.52
C PRO A 87 -2.13 -7.36 -0.57
N THR A 88 -1.74 -6.12 -0.23
CA THR A 88 -0.34 -5.71 -0.16
C THR A 88 0.43 -6.49 0.90
N VAL A 89 -0.11 -6.57 2.12
CA VAL A 89 0.48 -7.35 3.22
C VAL A 89 0.43 -8.84 2.91
N ASP A 90 -0.66 -9.34 2.32
CA ASP A 90 -0.75 -10.74 1.92
C ASP A 90 0.35 -11.13 0.91
N LEU A 91 0.53 -10.34 -0.15
CA LEU A 91 1.54 -10.61 -1.16
C LEU A 91 2.96 -10.48 -0.58
N ALA A 92 3.22 -9.43 0.19
CA ALA A 92 4.52 -9.20 0.83
C ALA A 92 4.85 -10.24 1.91
N SER A 93 3.85 -10.94 2.47
CA SER A 93 4.07 -12.06 3.40
C SER A 93 4.52 -13.35 2.70
N ARG A 94 4.36 -13.42 1.37
CA ARG A 94 4.70 -14.58 0.54
C ARG A 94 5.94 -14.35 -0.32
N TYR A 95 6.22 -13.10 -0.69
CA TYR A 95 7.33 -12.74 -1.56
C TYR A 95 8.09 -11.55 -0.99
N GLU A 96 9.41 -11.60 -1.10
CA GLU A 96 10.27 -10.44 -0.86
C GLU A 96 10.22 -9.50 -2.07
N CYS A 97 10.18 -8.20 -1.79
CA CYS A 97 10.21 -7.13 -2.77
C CYS A 97 11.16 -6.00 -2.30
N ALA A 98 11.36 -4.98 -3.13
CA ALA A 98 12.22 -3.85 -2.79
C ALA A 98 11.79 -3.18 -1.48
N ALA A 99 10.48 -2.95 -1.33
CA ALA A 99 9.86 -2.37 -0.16
C ALA A 99 8.33 -2.46 -0.20
N VAL A 100 7.73 -2.21 0.97
CA VAL A 100 6.29 -2.09 1.14
C VAL A 100 5.96 -0.73 1.75
N ILE A 101 4.93 -0.07 1.24
CA ILE A 101 4.35 1.15 1.80
C ILE A 101 2.91 0.85 2.18
N LEU A 102 2.61 1.03 3.46
CA LEU A 102 1.28 0.85 4.04
C LEU A 102 0.73 2.21 4.46
N HIS A 103 -0.25 2.71 3.73
CA HIS A 103 -0.90 3.99 4.01
C HIS A 103 -2.28 3.76 4.62
N SER A 104 -2.49 4.24 5.85
CA SER A 104 -3.68 3.98 6.68
C SER A 104 -4.05 2.48 6.70
N PRO A 105 -3.13 1.57 7.08
CA PRO A 105 -3.40 0.15 7.06
C PRO A 105 -4.45 -0.26 8.09
N LEU A 106 -5.12 -1.38 7.82
CA LEU A 106 -6.03 -2.02 8.74
C LEU A 106 -5.46 -3.33 9.29
N MET A 107 -5.65 -3.57 10.58
CA MET A 107 -5.30 -4.83 11.23
C MET A 107 -6.19 -5.99 10.74
N SER A 108 -7.50 -5.77 10.73
CA SER A 108 -8.53 -6.68 10.21
C SER A 108 -9.87 -5.99 10.08
N GLY A 109 -10.81 -6.58 9.35
CA GLY A 109 -12.15 -6.05 9.15
C GLY A 109 -12.95 -5.96 10.45
N LEU A 110 -12.85 -6.96 11.34
CA LEU A 110 -13.51 -6.89 12.64
C LEU A 110 -12.94 -5.79 13.52
N ARG A 111 -11.62 -5.54 13.49
CA ARG A 111 -11.00 -4.47 14.28
C ARG A 111 -11.40 -3.08 13.81
N VAL A 112 -11.66 -2.92 12.51
CA VAL A 112 -12.24 -1.67 11.98
C VAL A 112 -13.66 -1.48 12.49
N ALA A 113 -14.49 -2.53 12.45
CA ALA A 113 -15.89 -2.43 12.88
C ALA A 113 -16.07 -2.40 14.42
N PHE A 114 -15.17 -3.06 15.14
CA PHE A 114 -15.20 -3.27 16.58
C PHE A 114 -13.78 -3.11 17.15
N PRO A 115 -13.36 -1.87 17.48
CA PRO A 115 -11.98 -1.55 17.89
C PRO A 115 -11.46 -2.35 19.10
N ASP A 116 -12.35 -2.74 20.02
CA ASP A 116 -12.00 -3.54 21.21
C ASP A 116 -11.66 -5.01 20.89
N THR A 117 -11.70 -5.43 19.62
CA THR A 117 -11.42 -6.81 19.19
C THR A 117 -9.95 -7.17 19.39
N ARG A 118 -9.65 -7.92 20.46
CA ARG A 118 -8.27 -8.34 20.79
C ARG A 118 -7.80 -9.59 20.04
N LYS A 119 -8.71 -10.49 19.69
CA LYS A 119 -8.41 -11.79 19.05
C LYS A 119 -8.84 -11.80 17.58
N THR A 120 -8.10 -12.53 16.74
CA THR A 120 -8.58 -12.83 15.39
C THR A 120 -9.53 -14.03 15.45
N TYR A 121 -10.70 -13.90 14.84
CA TYR A 121 -11.72 -14.95 14.74
C TYR A 121 -11.73 -15.58 13.35
N CYS A 122 -12.27 -16.79 13.21
CA CYS A 122 -12.32 -17.48 11.91
C CYS A 122 -13.17 -16.79 10.84
N PHE A 123 -14.07 -15.90 11.25
CA PHE A 123 -14.90 -15.06 10.39
C PHE A 123 -14.36 -13.63 10.27
N ASP A 124 -13.16 -13.35 10.79
CA ASP A 124 -12.52 -12.05 10.64
C ASP A 124 -12.05 -11.89 9.21
N ALA A 125 -12.62 -10.90 8.51
CA ALA A 125 -12.21 -10.59 7.15
C ALA A 125 -10.84 -9.92 7.18
N PHE A 126 -9.96 -10.28 6.24
CA PHE A 126 -8.70 -9.57 6.02
C PHE A 126 -7.76 -9.46 7.23
N PRO A 127 -7.38 -10.56 7.93
CA PRO A 127 -6.53 -10.49 9.12
C PRO A 127 -5.06 -10.19 8.78
N SER A 128 -4.78 -8.98 8.27
CA SER A 128 -3.44 -8.48 7.93
C SER A 128 -2.48 -8.53 9.11
N ILE A 129 -3.00 -8.32 10.33
CA ILE A 129 -2.23 -8.32 11.57
C ILE A 129 -1.57 -9.68 11.88
N ASP A 130 -2.12 -10.78 11.34
CA ASP A 130 -1.56 -12.13 11.51
C ASP A 130 -0.53 -12.47 10.41
N LYS A 131 -0.44 -11.62 9.37
CA LYS A 131 0.45 -11.78 8.22
C LYS A 131 1.66 -10.84 8.26
N ILE A 132 1.52 -9.66 8.88
CA ILE A 132 2.54 -8.61 8.87
C ILE A 132 3.89 -9.05 9.46
N SER A 133 3.89 -9.96 10.42
CA SER A 133 5.11 -10.52 11.03
C SER A 133 5.94 -11.39 10.08
N LYS A 134 5.36 -11.79 8.93
CA LYS A 134 6.03 -12.57 7.89
C LYS A 134 6.63 -11.69 6.78
N VAL A 135 6.35 -10.39 6.79
CA VAL A 135 6.88 -9.47 5.78
C VAL A 135 8.36 -9.21 6.09
N THR A 136 9.23 -9.68 5.19
CA THR A 136 10.69 -9.56 5.32
C THR A 136 11.27 -8.39 4.53
N SER A 137 10.46 -7.68 3.74
CA SER A 137 10.88 -6.47 3.02
C SER A 137 10.84 -5.25 3.95
N PRO A 138 11.61 -4.17 3.69
CA PRO A 138 11.48 -2.95 4.47
C PRO A 138 10.07 -2.34 4.30
N VAL A 139 9.45 -1.93 5.41
CA VAL A 139 8.07 -1.45 5.43
C VAL A 139 7.98 -0.04 5.99
N LEU A 140 7.43 0.89 5.20
CA LEU A 140 7.03 2.22 5.65
C LEU A 140 5.54 2.21 5.99
N VAL A 141 5.20 2.58 7.22
CA VAL A 141 3.81 2.82 7.63
C VAL A 141 3.54 4.33 7.67
N ILE A 142 2.44 4.75 7.06
CA ILE A 142 1.96 6.14 7.03
C ILE A 142 0.55 6.16 7.59
N HIS A 143 0.25 7.00 8.57
CA HIS A 143 -1.08 7.10 9.17
C HIS A 143 -1.34 8.51 9.72
N GLY A 144 -2.58 8.99 9.62
CA GLY A 144 -3.01 10.23 10.26
C GLY A 144 -3.40 10.00 11.72
N THR A 145 -3.06 10.92 12.62
CA THR A 145 -3.38 10.76 14.05
C THR A 145 -4.87 10.94 14.37
N GLU A 146 -5.62 11.61 13.48
CA GLU A 146 -7.07 11.85 13.58
C GLU A 146 -7.87 11.06 12.54
N ASP A 147 -7.38 9.88 12.13
CA ASP A 147 -8.07 9.00 11.18
C ASP A 147 -9.35 8.39 11.79
N GLU A 148 -10.50 9.00 11.48
CA GLU A 148 -11.82 8.55 11.93
C GLU A 148 -12.36 7.31 11.20
N VAL A 149 -11.71 6.85 10.12
CA VAL A 149 -12.17 5.70 9.32
C VAL A 149 -11.44 4.44 9.75
N ILE A 150 -10.12 4.54 9.86
CA ILE A 150 -9.24 3.47 10.32
C ILE A 150 -8.42 4.06 11.45
N ASP A 151 -8.82 3.78 12.69
CA ASP A 151 -8.19 4.34 13.88
C ASP A 151 -6.66 4.20 13.85
N PHE A 152 -5.98 5.23 14.35
CA PHE A 152 -4.51 5.31 14.39
C PHE A 152 -3.85 4.07 15.01
N SER A 153 -4.51 3.41 15.97
CA SER A 153 -4.02 2.16 16.56
C SER A 153 -3.75 1.06 15.54
N HIS A 154 -4.42 1.07 14.39
CA HIS A 154 -4.16 0.12 13.31
C HIS A 154 -2.79 0.33 12.70
N GLY A 155 -2.43 1.58 12.38
CA GLY A 155 -1.10 1.94 11.89
C GLY A 155 -0.01 1.58 12.89
N LEU A 156 -0.21 1.96 14.15
CA LEU A 156 0.72 1.68 15.24
C LEU A 156 0.95 0.16 15.43
N ALA A 157 -0.12 -0.63 15.52
CA ALA A 157 -0.01 -2.07 15.73
C ALA A 157 0.63 -2.80 14.53
N MET A 158 0.37 -2.34 13.31
CA MET A 158 1.00 -2.89 12.11
C MET A 158 2.50 -2.56 12.07
N TYR A 159 2.88 -1.34 12.48
CA TYR A 159 4.27 -0.92 12.62
C TYR A 159 5.00 -1.76 13.68
N GLU A 160 4.46 -1.87 14.90
CA GLU A 160 5.08 -2.59 16.02
C GLU A 160 5.28 -4.10 15.75
N ARG A 161 4.37 -4.71 14.99
CA ARG A 161 4.46 -6.15 14.64
C ARG A 161 5.28 -6.43 13.38
N CYS A 162 5.69 -5.40 12.65
CA CYS A 162 6.47 -5.57 11.43
C CYS A 162 7.97 -5.70 11.77
N PRO A 163 8.64 -6.82 11.45
CA PRO A 163 10.04 -7.05 11.84
C PRO A 163 11.02 -6.08 11.19
N ARG A 164 10.65 -5.52 10.03
CA ARG A 164 11.47 -4.63 9.22
C ARG A 164 10.78 -3.30 8.93
N ALA A 165 10.03 -2.80 9.91
CA ALA A 165 9.52 -1.44 9.84
C ALA A 165 10.69 -0.44 9.83
N VAL A 166 10.65 0.50 8.88
CA VAL A 166 11.48 1.71 8.91
C VAL A 166 10.75 2.82 9.67
N GLU A 167 11.41 3.95 9.91
CA GLU A 167 10.81 5.08 10.61
C GLU A 167 9.42 5.44 10.03
N PRO A 168 8.34 5.39 10.81
CA PRO A 168 7.01 5.60 10.28
C PRO A 168 6.76 7.09 9.97
N LEU A 169 5.64 7.39 9.34
CA LEU A 169 5.12 8.75 9.24
C LEU A 169 3.75 8.83 9.89
N TRP A 170 3.73 9.44 11.07
CA TRP A 170 2.51 9.86 11.74
C TRP A 170 2.23 11.30 11.38
N VAL A 171 1.10 11.56 10.72
CA VAL A 171 0.72 12.90 10.31
C VAL A 171 -0.25 13.49 11.34
N GLU A 172 0.29 14.38 12.17
CA GLU A 172 -0.46 15.01 13.24
C GLU A 172 -1.63 15.84 12.67
N GLY A 173 -2.84 15.62 13.17
CA GLY A 173 -4.07 16.31 12.74
C GLY A 173 -4.62 15.86 11.39
N ALA A 174 -4.01 14.87 10.72
CA ALA A 174 -4.53 14.31 9.48
C ALA A 174 -5.57 13.22 9.74
N GLY A 175 -6.62 13.20 8.93
CA GLY A 175 -7.60 12.13 8.85
C GLY A 175 -7.33 11.15 7.71
N HIS A 176 -8.30 10.27 7.41
CA HIS A 176 -8.11 9.17 6.46
C HIS A 176 -7.76 9.58 5.01
N ASN A 177 -8.21 10.76 4.57
CA ASN A 177 -8.22 11.14 3.15
C ASN A 177 -7.49 12.45 2.86
N ASP A 178 -6.77 13.00 3.84
CA ASP A 178 -6.08 14.29 3.70
C ASP A 178 -4.58 14.21 3.99
N ILE A 179 -4.04 13.06 4.39
CA ILE A 179 -2.61 12.82 4.62
C ILE A 179 -1.77 13.32 3.44
N GLU A 180 -2.19 13.08 2.19
CA GLU A 180 -1.41 13.51 1.01
C GLU A 180 -1.37 15.03 0.79
N LEU A 181 -2.18 15.79 1.53
CA LEU A 181 -2.17 17.26 1.51
C LEU A 181 -1.04 17.85 2.37
N TYR A 182 -0.48 17.07 3.28
CA TYR A 182 0.60 17.50 4.16
C TYR A 182 1.96 17.36 3.47
N ALA A 183 2.82 18.39 3.56
CA ALA A 183 4.13 18.40 2.88
C ALA A 183 5.02 17.21 3.29
N GLN A 184 4.98 16.85 4.57
CA GLN A 184 5.73 15.72 5.13
C GLN A 184 5.45 14.37 4.45
N TYR A 185 4.27 14.19 3.84
CA TYR A 185 3.93 12.98 3.10
C TYR A 185 4.88 12.74 1.93
N LEU A 186 5.06 13.76 1.08
CA LEU A 186 5.96 13.65 -0.08
C LEU A 186 7.43 13.61 0.34
N GLU A 187 7.80 14.33 1.40
CA GLU A 187 9.16 14.34 1.93
C GLU A 187 9.58 12.97 2.45
N ARG A 188 8.76 12.36 3.31
CA ARG A 188 9.02 11.01 3.83
C ARG A 188 9.08 9.98 2.72
N LEU A 189 8.14 10.00 1.77
CA LEU A 189 8.11 9.04 0.66
C LEU A 189 9.38 9.13 -0.18
N LYS A 190 9.85 10.34 -0.50
CA LYS A 190 11.11 10.55 -1.21
C LYS A 190 12.28 10.01 -0.41
N GLN A 191 12.34 10.32 0.90
CA GLN A 191 13.39 9.80 1.77
C GLN A 191 13.43 8.27 1.76
N PHE A 192 12.27 7.63 1.91
CA PHE A 192 12.17 6.17 1.91
C PHE A 192 12.67 5.56 0.60
N ILE A 193 12.16 6.05 -0.54
CA ILE A 193 12.47 5.50 -1.86
C ILE A 193 13.92 5.78 -2.26
N SER A 194 14.47 6.95 -1.93
CA SER A 194 15.79 7.39 -2.41
C SER A 194 16.95 7.03 -1.49
N HIS A 195 16.71 6.79 -0.20
CA HIS A 195 17.80 6.64 0.78
C HIS A 195 17.71 5.41 1.67
N GLU A 196 16.52 4.79 1.81
CA GLU A 196 16.32 3.66 2.73
C GLU A 196 16.12 2.32 2.00
N LEU A 197 15.94 2.35 0.67
CA LEU A 197 15.99 1.12 -0.13
C LEU A 197 17.44 0.65 -0.27
N PRO A 198 17.72 -0.65 -0.15
CA PRO A 198 19.03 -1.19 -0.48
C PRO A 198 19.38 -0.76 -1.90
N ASN A 199 20.50 -0.06 -2.08
CA ASN A 199 20.98 0.32 -3.41
C ASN A 199 21.01 -0.94 -4.29
N SER A 200 20.20 -0.94 -5.34
CA SER A 200 20.22 -1.96 -6.40
C SER A 200 21.55 -1.95 -7.14
#